data_AF-A0A8J5VLZ5-F1
#
_entry.id   AF-A0A8J5VLZ5-F1
#
_cell.length_a   1.000
_cell.length_b   1.000
_cell.length_c   1.000
_cell.angle_alpha   90.00
_cell.angle_beta   90.00
_cell.angle_gamma   90.00
#
_symmetry.space_group_name_H-M   'P 1'
#
loop_
_entity.id
_entity.type
_entity.pdbx_description
1 polymer ?
#
loop_
_entity_poly.entity_id
_entity_poly.type
_entity_poly.pdbx_seq_one_letter_code
_entity_poly.pdbx_strand_id
1 'polypeptide(L)'
;MDGWLLNLVLQYGSVEDSIASWTLINLLYSSNKKLQVAASDFWNSVLSPSEADKLLVDIGHFPSYSVLKSAVLSYGYLCDDNHAKVSTSESVIADDGPPQNIIAWLKVVSACCKIRNVHSIFSSSEAEELLDIVISFFLDRRLEGLLLILENSLNSLILYFNTSEWESSCLTVAQSIAQRVAMDLNCLRIVDCITGTNYRIKFLRSQLALQFLKISFGLKVANVEKILKSVTTINVKDKECNFFSLYVYIVLMNNLLFSSDAFRDKHAIINSWRNFLRICSTQIGCTDWRLYASKVRNKASYFLQGAILKSYAGSASISVQ
;
A
#
# COMPACT_ATOMS: atom_id res chain seq x y z
N MET A 1 -27.93 -4.39 23.05
CA MET A 1 -27.40 -5.74 22.72
C MET A 1 -25.97 -5.72 23.17
N ASP A 2 -25.75 -6.03 24.44
CA ASP A 2 -24.67 -5.45 25.24
C ASP A 2 -23.54 -6.45 25.46
N GLY A 3 -22.90 -6.92 24.38
CA GLY A 3 -21.69 -7.76 24.49
C GLY A 3 -21.87 -9.15 25.12
N TRP A 4 -23.11 -9.56 25.44
CA TRP A 4 -23.39 -10.83 26.11
C TRP A 4 -22.81 -12.05 25.39
N LEU A 5 -22.89 -12.08 24.05
CA LEU A 5 -22.32 -13.16 23.26
C LEU A 5 -20.79 -13.26 23.42
N LEU A 6 -20.10 -12.11 23.41
CA LEU A 6 -18.66 -12.05 23.62
C LEU A 6 -18.30 -12.54 25.04
N ASN A 7 -19.04 -12.11 26.06
CA ASN A 7 -18.80 -12.54 27.44
C ASN A 7 -18.96 -14.06 27.61
N LEU A 8 -20.01 -14.64 27.01
CA LEU A 8 -20.21 -16.10 27.02
C LEU A 8 -19.04 -16.81 26.32
N VAL A 9 -18.67 -16.37 25.12
CA VAL A 9 -17.54 -16.95 24.38
C VAL A 9 -16.24 -16.90 25.16
N LEU A 10 -15.95 -15.78 25.83
CA LEU A 10 -14.75 -15.64 26.67
C LEU A 10 -14.79 -16.54 27.92
N GLN A 11 -15.97 -16.81 28.47
CA GLN A 11 -16.13 -17.71 29.62
C GLN A 11 -16.02 -19.19 29.24
N TYR A 12 -16.62 -19.59 28.12
CA TYR A 12 -16.58 -20.98 27.63
C TYR A 12 -15.27 -21.30 26.91
N GLY A 13 -14.56 -20.28 26.41
CA GLY A 13 -13.29 -20.44 25.72
C GLY A 13 -13.41 -21.01 24.31
N SER A 14 -14.61 -21.03 23.72
CA SER A 14 -14.82 -21.49 22.34
C SER A 14 -15.97 -20.77 21.62
N VAL A 15 -15.92 -20.77 20.28
CA VAL A 15 -16.97 -20.28 19.38
C VAL A 15 -17.33 -21.38 18.38
N GLU A 16 -18.61 -21.77 18.36
CA GLU A 16 -19.14 -22.68 17.35
C GLU A 16 -19.16 -22.05 15.94
N ASP A 17 -19.00 -22.88 14.90
CA ASP A 17 -18.97 -22.48 13.49
C ASP A 17 -20.17 -21.61 13.09
N SER A 18 -21.37 -21.95 13.58
CA SER A 18 -22.61 -21.24 13.27
C SER A 18 -22.60 -19.81 13.83
N ILE A 19 -22.07 -19.62 15.04
CA ILE A 19 -21.95 -18.33 15.72
C ILE A 19 -20.87 -17.49 15.07
N ALA A 20 -19.70 -18.09 14.78
CA ALA A 20 -18.62 -17.43 14.07
C ALA A 20 -19.09 -16.96 12.68
N SER A 21 -19.72 -17.84 11.90
CA SER A 21 -20.26 -17.49 10.57
C SER A 21 -21.32 -16.40 10.64
N TRP A 22 -22.26 -16.49 11.58
CA TRP A 22 -23.31 -15.50 11.76
C TRP A 22 -22.75 -14.13 12.15
N THR A 23 -21.80 -14.07 13.10
CA THR A 23 -21.16 -12.81 13.50
C THR A 23 -20.36 -12.20 12.36
N LEU A 24 -19.66 -13.01 11.55
CA LEU A 24 -18.92 -12.54 10.37
C LEU A 24 -19.86 -11.96 9.30
N ILE A 25 -20.99 -12.62 9.00
CA ILE A 25 -21.98 -12.10 8.05
C ILE A 25 -22.55 -10.77 8.54
N ASN A 26 -22.88 -10.66 9.83
CA ASN A 26 -23.38 -9.41 10.39
C ASN A 26 -22.34 -8.28 10.36
N LEU A 27 -21.06 -8.61 10.55
CA LEU A 27 -19.97 -7.65 10.41
C LEU A 27 -19.89 -7.11 8.98
N LEU A 28 -19.98 -7.98 7.98
CA LEU A 28 -19.73 -7.65 6.57
C LEU A 28 -20.95 -7.07 5.84
N TYR A 29 -22.17 -7.46 6.22
CA TYR A 29 -23.38 -7.20 5.41
C TYR A 29 -24.56 -6.61 6.19
N SER A 30 -24.51 -6.51 7.52
CA SER A 30 -25.63 -5.97 8.29
C SER A 30 -25.90 -4.50 7.95
N SER A 31 -27.16 -4.17 7.65
CA SER A 31 -27.64 -2.79 7.57
C SER A 31 -27.86 -2.15 8.95
N ASN A 32 -27.86 -2.95 10.03
CA ASN A 32 -27.97 -2.45 11.39
C ASN A 32 -26.59 -2.12 11.97
N LYS A 33 -26.30 -0.82 12.07
CA LYS A 33 -25.05 -0.28 12.63
C LYS A 33 -24.69 -0.81 14.02
N LYS A 34 -25.67 -0.94 14.93
CA LYS A 34 -25.39 -1.44 16.29
C LYS A 34 -24.92 -2.89 16.26
N LEU A 35 -25.53 -3.69 15.40
CA LEU A 35 -25.19 -5.10 15.23
C LEU A 35 -23.82 -5.26 14.56
N GLN A 36 -23.51 -4.43 13.57
CA GLN A 36 -22.19 -4.42 12.94
C GLN A 36 -21.07 -4.01 13.90
N VAL A 37 -21.28 -2.98 14.71
CA VAL A 37 -20.31 -2.56 15.73
C VAL A 37 -20.09 -3.68 16.73
N ALA A 38 -21.16 -4.28 17.25
CA ALA A 38 -21.06 -5.42 18.17
C ALA A 38 -20.33 -6.62 17.56
N ALA A 39 -20.58 -6.92 16.28
CA ALA A 39 -19.87 -7.98 15.56
C ALA A 39 -18.39 -7.64 15.31
N SER A 40 -18.07 -6.38 15.03
CA SER A 40 -16.68 -5.92 14.91
C SER A 40 -15.93 -6.03 16.24
N ASP A 41 -16.55 -5.62 17.35
CA ASP A 41 -15.98 -5.74 18.69
C ASP A 41 -15.76 -7.21 19.06
N PHE A 42 -16.74 -8.08 18.75
CA PHE A 42 -16.62 -9.53 18.92
C PHE A 42 -15.38 -10.08 18.21
N TRP A 43 -15.23 -9.81 16.91
CA TRP A 43 -14.09 -10.32 16.14
C TRP A 43 -12.75 -9.71 16.56
N ASN A 44 -12.72 -8.43 16.94
CA ASN A 44 -11.51 -7.80 17.48
C ASN A 44 -11.04 -8.46 18.78
N SER A 45 -11.97 -8.85 19.66
CA SER A 45 -11.63 -9.52 20.92
C SER A 45 -11.23 -10.97 20.71
N VAL A 46 -11.97 -11.70 19.88
CA VAL A 46 -11.74 -13.14 19.64
C VAL A 46 -10.44 -13.39 18.86
N LEU A 47 -10.07 -12.50 17.93
CA LEU A 47 -8.81 -12.56 17.17
C LEU A 47 -7.66 -11.81 17.87
N SER A 48 -7.82 -11.37 19.11
CA SER A 48 -6.70 -10.78 19.85
C SER A 48 -5.82 -11.89 20.42
N PRO A 49 -4.50 -11.90 20.12
CA PRO A 49 -3.59 -12.81 20.78
C PRO A 49 -3.50 -12.47 22.27
N SER A 50 -3.38 -13.49 23.12
CA SER A 50 -3.00 -13.34 24.53
C SER A 50 -1.50 -13.07 24.67
N GLU A 51 -1.06 -12.67 25.87
CA GLU A 51 0.36 -12.41 26.19
C GLU A 51 1.30 -13.59 25.89
N ALA A 52 0.78 -14.81 25.74
CA ALA A 52 1.54 -16.02 25.47
C ALA A 52 1.48 -16.47 23.99
N ASP A 53 1.14 -15.58 23.05
CA ASP A 53 0.94 -15.89 21.63
C ASP A 53 -0.03 -17.07 21.41
N LYS A 54 -1.08 -17.14 22.24
CA LYS A 54 -2.20 -18.09 22.10
C LYS A 54 -3.49 -17.33 21.91
N LEU A 55 -4.42 -17.87 21.15
CA LEU A 55 -5.78 -17.34 21.13
C LEU A 55 -6.44 -17.59 22.48
N LEU A 56 -7.23 -16.60 22.93
CA LEU A 56 -8.01 -16.70 24.16
C LEU A 56 -9.19 -17.69 24.01
N VAL A 57 -9.55 -18.00 22.77
CA VAL A 57 -10.78 -18.70 22.41
C VAL A 57 -10.47 -19.66 21.26
N ASP A 58 -11.00 -20.88 21.34
CA ASP A 58 -11.01 -21.83 20.24
C ASP A 58 -12.10 -21.45 19.22
N ILE A 59 -11.72 -21.19 17.98
CA ILE A 59 -12.62 -20.64 16.96
C ILE A 59 -12.89 -21.74 15.93
N GLY A 60 -14.11 -22.24 15.90
CA GLY A 60 -14.48 -23.31 14.97
C GLY A 60 -14.43 -22.89 13.49
N HIS A 61 -14.75 -21.61 13.20
CA HIS A 61 -14.69 -21.08 11.83
C HIS A 61 -14.01 -19.71 11.76
N PHE A 62 -12.82 -19.66 11.14
CA PHE A 62 -12.09 -18.42 10.89
C PHE A 62 -12.61 -17.69 9.63
N PRO A 63 -12.46 -16.35 9.54
CA PRO A 63 -12.76 -15.63 8.31
C PRO A 63 -11.88 -16.12 7.16
N SER A 64 -12.48 -16.68 6.11
CA SER A 64 -11.73 -17.17 4.95
C SER A 64 -11.46 -16.05 3.94
N TYR A 65 -10.40 -16.22 3.14
CA TYR A 65 -10.09 -15.32 2.04
C TYR A 65 -11.27 -15.14 1.08
N SER A 66 -11.95 -16.23 0.70
CA SER A 66 -13.06 -16.19 -0.24
C SER A 66 -14.25 -15.35 0.25
N VAL A 67 -14.57 -15.43 1.55
CA VAL A 67 -15.63 -14.62 2.17
C VAL A 67 -15.23 -13.14 2.20
N LEU A 68 -13.99 -12.84 2.59
CA LEU A 68 -13.49 -11.47 2.63
C LEU A 68 -13.39 -10.86 1.22
N LYS A 69 -12.95 -11.63 0.22
CA LYS A 69 -12.93 -11.21 -1.18
C LYS A 69 -14.35 -10.95 -1.70
N SER A 70 -15.30 -11.84 -1.44
CA SER A 70 -16.70 -11.64 -1.86
C SER A 70 -17.32 -10.38 -1.25
N ALA A 71 -17.02 -10.09 0.01
CA ALA A 71 -17.50 -8.89 0.69
C ALA A 71 -16.93 -7.60 0.06
N VAL A 72 -15.64 -7.60 -0.27
CA VAL A 72 -15.01 -6.43 -0.90
C VAL A 72 -15.48 -6.20 -2.33
N LEU A 73 -15.75 -7.27 -3.08
CA LEU A 73 -16.36 -7.18 -4.41
C LEU A 73 -17.79 -6.64 -4.32
N SER A 74 -18.57 -7.07 -3.31
CA SER A 74 -19.93 -6.58 -3.08
C SER A 74 -19.97 -5.09 -2.69
N TYR A 75 -18.90 -4.58 -2.08
CA TYR A 75 -18.71 -3.14 -1.84
C TYR A 75 -18.52 -2.33 -3.14
N GLY A 76 -18.16 -3.01 -4.24
CA GLY A 76 -17.84 -2.37 -5.53
C GLY A 76 -16.35 -2.17 -5.74
N TYR A 77 -15.48 -2.90 -5.04
CA TYR A 77 -14.08 -3.01 -5.44
C TYR A 77 -14.01 -3.74 -6.78
N LEU A 78 -13.58 -3.04 -7.82
CA LEU A 78 -13.33 -3.63 -9.13
C LEU A 78 -11.85 -4.05 -9.18
N CYS A 79 -11.59 -5.33 -8.93
CA CYS A 79 -10.33 -5.94 -9.36
C CYS A 79 -10.45 -6.22 -10.86
N ASP A 80 -9.43 -5.86 -11.65
CA ASP A 80 -9.40 -6.06 -13.12
C ASP A 80 -9.35 -7.56 -13.51
N ASP A 81 -10.35 -8.34 -13.12
CA ASP A 81 -10.62 -9.61 -13.78
C ASP A 81 -11.32 -9.29 -15.10
N ASN A 82 -10.51 -9.22 -16.17
CA ASN A 82 -10.88 -9.23 -17.60
C ASN A 82 -12.39 -9.15 -17.89
N HIS A 83 -12.86 -7.98 -18.34
CA HIS A 83 -14.08 -7.83 -19.17
C HIS A 83 -15.24 -8.79 -18.85
N ALA A 84 -15.58 -9.00 -17.57
CA ALA A 84 -16.89 -9.54 -17.24
C ALA A 84 -17.87 -8.38 -17.36
N LYS A 85 -18.76 -8.46 -18.37
CA LYS A 85 -19.84 -7.50 -18.63
C LYS A 85 -20.47 -7.04 -17.31
N VAL A 86 -20.19 -5.80 -16.93
CA VAL A 86 -20.97 -5.10 -15.91
C VAL A 86 -22.36 -4.92 -16.50
N SER A 87 -23.32 -5.72 -16.06
CA SER A 87 -24.72 -5.37 -16.15
C SER A 87 -24.92 -4.11 -15.32
N THR A 88 -24.99 -2.96 -15.98
CA THR A 88 -25.44 -1.71 -15.40
C THR A 88 -26.90 -1.87 -14.97
N SER A 89 -27.11 -2.33 -13.74
CA SER A 89 -28.30 -1.94 -13.00
C SER A 89 -27.97 -0.61 -12.36
N GLU A 90 -28.58 0.46 -12.87
CA GLU A 90 -28.64 1.74 -12.19
C GLU A 90 -29.17 1.50 -10.78
N SER A 91 -28.31 1.64 -9.77
CA SER A 91 -28.74 1.74 -8.38
C SER A 91 -28.34 3.12 -7.87
N VAL A 92 -29.38 3.79 -7.39
CA VAL A 92 -29.50 5.15 -6.90
C VAL A 92 -28.25 5.63 -6.15
N ILE A 93 -27.71 6.78 -6.58
CA ILE A 93 -26.69 7.54 -5.86
C ILE A 93 -27.28 7.95 -4.51
N ALA A 94 -26.90 7.24 -3.44
CA ALA A 94 -27.13 7.66 -2.07
C ALA A 94 -25.84 8.28 -1.51
N ASP A 95 -25.98 9.52 -1.07
CA ASP A 95 -24.95 10.46 -0.61
C ASP A 95 -24.45 10.18 0.83
N ASP A 96 -24.18 8.91 1.17
CA ASP A 96 -24.02 8.47 2.57
C ASP A 96 -22.66 7.78 2.85
N GLY A 97 -21.55 8.52 2.71
CA GLY A 97 -20.21 8.15 3.21
C GLY A 97 -19.65 6.77 2.79
N PRO A 98 -18.45 6.38 3.27
CA PRO A 98 -17.99 5.01 3.08
C PRO A 98 -18.84 4.07 3.96
N PRO A 99 -19.45 3.00 3.42
CA PRO A 99 -20.26 2.09 4.24
C PRO A 99 -19.37 1.46 5.32
N GLN A 100 -19.84 1.49 6.58
CA GLN A 100 -19.12 1.05 7.78
C GLN A 100 -18.57 -0.39 7.68
N ASN A 101 -19.10 -1.18 6.75
CA ASN A 101 -18.65 -2.51 6.36
C ASN A 101 -17.16 -2.51 5.97
N ILE A 102 -16.64 -1.47 5.31
CA ILE A 102 -15.24 -1.43 4.90
C ILE A 102 -14.29 -1.23 6.07
N ILE A 103 -14.69 -0.44 7.07
CA ILE A 103 -13.92 -0.25 8.31
C ILE A 103 -13.83 -1.58 9.06
N ALA A 104 -14.95 -2.27 9.19
CA ALA A 104 -15.01 -3.55 9.87
C ALA A 104 -14.20 -4.61 9.11
N TRP A 105 -14.28 -4.63 7.78
CA TRP A 105 -13.47 -5.50 6.90
C TRP A 105 -11.97 -5.26 7.12
N LEU A 106 -11.51 -4.01 7.10
CA LEU A 106 -10.10 -3.66 7.32
C LEU A 106 -9.61 -4.13 8.70
N LYS A 107 -10.41 -3.94 9.75
CA LYS A 107 -10.09 -4.39 11.10
C LYS A 107 -9.98 -5.91 11.20
N VAL A 108 -10.92 -6.65 10.60
CA VAL A 108 -10.88 -8.12 10.57
C VAL A 108 -9.66 -8.61 9.82
N VAL A 109 -9.38 -8.08 8.62
CA VAL A 109 -8.16 -8.43 7.85
C VAL A 109 -6.90 -8.18 8.69
N SER A 110 -6.80 -7.01 9.34
CA SER A 110 -5.69 -6.69 10.23
C SER A 110 -5.54 -7.68 11.38
N ALA A 111 -6.66 -8.06 12.03
CA ALA A 111 -6.66 -9.02 13.13
C ALA A 111 -6.26 -10.42 12.66
N CYS A 112 -6.80 -10.89 11.54
CA CYS A 112 -6.40 -12.15 10.90
C CYS A 112 -4.89 -12.19 10.61
N CYS A 113 -4.32 -11.09 10.14
CA CYS A 113 -2.88 -11.03 9.88
C CYS A 113 -2.03 -11.12 11.15
N LYS A 114 -2.48 -10.53 12.26
CA LYS A 114 -1.72 -10.49 13.53
C LYS A 114 -1.60 -11.86 14.19
N ILE A 115 -2.58 -12.75 13.97
CA ILE A 115 -2.57 -14.07 14.59
C ILE A 115 -1.86 -15.14 13.78
N ARG A 116 -1.16 -14.78 12.69
CA ARG A 116 -0.47 -15.74 11.81
C ARG A 116 0.40 -16.75 12.56
N ASN A 117 1.11 -16.31 13.59
CA ASN A 117 1.99 -17.16 14.39
C ASN A 117 1.23 -18.25 15.15
N VAL A 118 -0.04 -18.00 15.46
CA VAL A 118 -0.95 -18.95 16.12
C VAL A 118 -1.69 -19.79 15.08
N HIS A 119 -2.24 -19.12 14.07
CA HIS A 119 -3.00 -19.74 13.00
C HIS A 119 -2.85 -18.95 11.70
N SER A 120 -2.27 -19.58 10.68
CA SER A 120 -2.08 -18.99 9.36
C SER A 120 -3.38 -19.11 8.55
N ILE A 121 -4.23 -18.08 8.61
CA ILE A 121 -5.52 -18.05 7.90
C ILE A 121 -5.36 -18.00 6.38
N PHE A 122 -4.40 -17.20 5.90
CA PHE A 122 -4.21 -16.96 4.47
C PHE A 122 -2.98 -17.69 3.93
N SER A 123 -3.06 -18.21 2.73
CA SER A 123 -1.86 -18.52 1.96
C SER A 123 -1.11 -17.23 1.57
N SER A 124 0.17 -17.34 1.18
CA SER A 124 0.96 -16.18 0.74
C SER A 124 0.32 -15.47 -0.45
N SER A 125 -0.24 -16.21 -1.41
CA SER A 125 -0.94 -15.63 -2.57
C SER A 125 -2.23 -14.89 -2.17
N GLU A 126 -2.99 -15.41 -1.23
CA GLU A 126 -4.21 -14.73 -0.75
C GLU A 126 -3.86 -13.45 0.02
N ALA A 127 -2.79 -13.48 0.82
CA ALA A 127 -2.27 -12.29 1.49
C ALA A 127 -1.72 -11.26 0.51
N GLU A 128 -1.12 -11.67 -0.60
CA GLU A 128 -0.69 -10.78 -1.70
C GLU A 128 -1.88 -10.06 -2.32
N GLU A 129 -2.97 -10.78 -2.64
CA GLU A 129 -4.19 -10.17 -3.17
C GLU A 129 -4.84 -9.20 -2.18
N LEU A 130 -4.89 -9.54 -0.88
CA LEU A 130 -5.37 -8.63 0.17
C LEU A 130 -4.50 -7.38 0.31
N LEU A 131 -3.17 -7.53 0.23
CA LEU A 131 -2.24 -6.41 0.26
C LEU A 131 -2.46 -5.48 -0.94
N ASP A 132 -2.69 -6.07 -2.13
CA ASP A 132 -2.99 -5.33 -3.35
C ASP A 132 -4.31 -4.53 -3.23
N ILE A 133 -5.36 -5.15 -2.70
CA ILE A 133 -6.66 -4.49 -2.42
C ILE A 133 -6.46 -3.30 -1.47
N VAL A 134 -5.77 -3.49 -0.35
CA VAL A 134 -5.56 -2.42 0.65
C VAL A 134 -4.72 -1.28 0.09
N ILE A 135 -3.70 -1.56 -0.72
CA ILE A 135 -2.92 -0.50 -1.39
C ILE A 135 -3.81 0.26 -2.38
N SER A 136 -4.67 -0.45 -3.11
CA SER A 136 -5.60 0.15 -4.07
C SER A 136 -6.61 1.08 -3.40
N PHE A 137 -7.01 0.82 -2.15
CA PHE A 137 -7.91 1.70 -1.40
C PHE A 137 -7.38 3.10 -1.15
N PHE A 138 -6.05 3.31 -1.12
CA PHE A 138 -5.48 4.65 -1.01
C PHE A 138 -5.76 5.54 -2.23
N LEU A 139 -6.22 4.96 -3.34
CA LEU A 139 -6.67 5.72 -4.51
C LEU A 139 -8.11 6.22 -4.38
N ASP A 140 -8.98 5.51 -3.66
CA ASP A 140 -10.39 5.87 -3.50
C ASP A 140 -10.52 7.07 -2.55
N ARG A 141 -10.95 8.21 -3.10
CA ARG A 141 -11.13 9.45 -2.34
C ARG A 141 -12.20 9.33 -1.25
N ARG A 142 -13.17 8.42 -1.39
CA ARG A 142 -14.21 8.18 -0.37
C ARG A 142 -13.63 7.59 0.92
N LEU A 143 -12.43 6.99 0.84
CA LEU A 143 -11.75 6.35 1.96
C LEU A 143 -10.67 7.24 2.62
N GLU A 144 -10.53 8.50 2.19
CA GLU A 144 -9.53 9.43 2.73
C GLU A 144 -9.71 9.68 4.24
N GLY A 145 -10.94 9.63 4.75
CA GLY A 145 -11.21 9.70 6.19
C GLY A 145 -10.75 8.47 6.99
N LEU A 146 -10.30 7.40 6.33
CA LEU A 146 -9.91 6.12 6.93
C LEU A 146 -8.40 5.86 6.88
N LEU A 147 -7.58 6.85 6.55
CA LEU A 147 -6.12 6.69 6.36
C LEU A 147 -5.44 5.96 7.52
N LEU A 148 -5.74 6.30 8.77
CA LEU A 148 -5.15 5.62 9.94
C LEU A 148 -5.49 4.13 9.99
N ILE A 149 -6.73 3.76 9.64
CA ILE A 149 -7.18 2.36 9.64
C ILE A 149 -6.55 1.61 8.45
N LEU A 150 -6.46 2.26 7.29
CA LEU A 150 -5.77 1.73 6.12
C LEU A 150 -4.28 1.50 6.39
N GLU A 151 -3.58 2.46 7.00
CA GLU A 151 -2.16 2.32 7.37
C GLU A 151 -1.95 1.17 8.37
N ASN A 152 -2.81 1.03 9.37
CA ASN A 152 -2.75 -0.08 10.32
C ASN A 152 -2.98 -1.43 9.64
N SER A 153 -3.91 -1.49 8.69
CA SER A 153 -4.23 -2.71 7.94
C SER A 153 -3.10 -3.07 6.98
N LEU A 154 -2.56 -2.08 6.26
CA LEU A 154 -1.39 -2.20 5.41
C LEU A 154 -0.19 -2.74 6.20
N ASN A 155 0.10 -2.15 7.36
CA ASN A 155 1.20 -2.61 8.22
C ASN A 155 0.99 -4.05 8.70
N SER A 156 -0.24 -4.42 9.06
CA SER A 156 -0.54 -5.80 9.48
C SER A 156 -0.32 -6.80 8.34
N LEU A 157 -0.73 -6.46 7.12
CA LEU A 157 -0.49 -7.27 5.92
C LEU A 157 1.00 -7.36 5.55
N ILE A 158 1.74 -6.26 5.64
CA ILE A 158 3.20 -6.27 5.40
C ILE A 158 3.92 -7.15 6.42
N LEU A 159 3.48 -7.11 7.69
CA LEU A 159 4.04 -7.93 8.76
C LEU A 159 3.57 -9.38 8.70
N TYR A 160 2.49 -9.68 7.97
CA TYR A 160 2.01 -11.04 7.76
C TYR A 160 3.10 -11.93 7.17
N PHE A 161 3.78 -11.49 6.11
CA PHE A 161 4.74 -12.32 5.38
C PHE A 161 5.93 -12.75 6.25
N ASN A 162 6.48 -13.94 6.02
CA ASN A 162 7.76 -14.31 6.61
C ASN A 162 8.92 -13.71 5.81
N THR A 163 10.13 -13.68 6.38
CA THR A 163 11.33 -13.11 5.71
C THR A 163 11.62 -13.80 4.37
N SER A 164 11.37 -15.10 4.26
CA SER A 164 11.54 -15.87 3.02
C SER A 164 10.50 -15.56 1.95
N GLU A 165 9.30 -15.13 2.33
CA GLU A 165 8.19 -14.85 1.40
C GLU A 165 8.22 -13.41 0.92
N TRP A 166 8.56 -12.48 1.83
CA TRP A 166 8.33 -11.06 1.68
C TRP A 166 8.87 -10.46 0.37
N GLU A 167 10.11 -10.78 -0.01
CA GLU A 167 10.71 -10.15 -1.20
C GLU A 167 10.02 -10.59 -2.49
N SER A 168 9.67 -11.87 -2.59
CA SER A 168 8.93 -12.41 -3.75
C SER A 168 7.49 -11.89 -3.80
N SER A 169 6.78 -11.91 -2.66
CA SER A 169 5.41 -11.41 -2.55
C SER A 169 5.31 -9.91 -2.84
N CYS A 170 6.26 -9.13 -2.32
CA CYS A 170 6.36 -7.70 -2.59
C CYS A 170 6.55 -7.41 -4.08
N LEU A 171 7.36 -8.20 -4.79
CA LEU A 171 7.54 -8.07 -6.22
C LEU A 171 6.24 -8.36 -6.98
N THR A 172 5.53 -9.44 -6.62
CA THR A 172 4.24 -9.82 -7.22
C THR A 172 3.21 -8.71 -7.04
N VAL A 173 3.05 -8.21 -5.81
CA VAL A 173 2.12 -7.13 -5.48
C VAL A 173 2.47 -5.84 -6.21
N ALA A 174 3.75 -5.44 -6.19
CA ALA A 174 4.19 -4.24 -6.89
C ALA A 174 3.96 -4.32 -8.40
N GLN A 175 4.12 -5.50 -9.00
CA GLN A 175 3.86 -5.74 -10.41
C GLN A 175 2.36 -5.67 -10.73
N SER A 176 1.51 -6.31 -9.92
CA SER A 176 0.05 -6.25 -10.07
C SER A 176 -0.46 -4.81 -10.05
N ILE A 177 -0.06 -4.04 -9.03
CA ILE A 177 -0.47 -2.63 -8.88
C ILE A 177 -0.03 -1.80 -10.09
N ALA A 178 1.24 -1.95 -10.49
CA ALA A 178 1.79 -1.14 -11.58
C ALA A 178 1.15 -1.45 -12.94
N GLN A 179 0.58 -2.64 -13.13
CA GLN A 179 -0.17 -3.00 -14.34
C GLN A 179 -1.56 -2.36 -14.39
N ARG A 180 -2.19 -2.13 -13.24
CA ARG A 180 -3.56 -1.60 -13.14
C ARG A 180 -3.61 -0.07 -13.02
N VAL A 181 -2.57 0.54 -12.47
CA VAL A 181 -2.56 1.98 -12.16
C VAL A 181 -1.84 2.77 -13.25
N ALA A 182 -2.53 3.81 -13.75
CA ALA A 182 -1.98 4.71 -14.75
C ALA A 182 -0.72 5.45 -14.26
N MET A 183 0.19 5.73 -15.19
CA MET A 183 1.42 6.50 -14.93
C MET A 183 1.11 8.01 -14.81
N ASP A 184 0.41 8.38 -13.74
CA ASP A 184 -0.01 9.75 -13.45
C ASP A 184 0.17 10.07 -11.96
N LEU A 185 -0.60 11.01 -11.40
CA LEU A 185 -0.51 11.34 -9.97
C LEU A 185 -0.98 10.19 -9.06
N ASN A 186 -1.74 9.21 -9.55
CA ASN A 186 -2.21 8.07 -8.77
C ASN A 186 -1.06 7.11 -8.42
N CYS A 187 -0.12 6.88 -9.35
CA CYS A 187 1.06 6.08 -9.02
C CYS A 187 1.90 6.75 -7.92
N LEU A 188 1.98 8.09 -7.91
CA LEU A 188 2.65 8.84 -6.85
C LEU A 188 1.90 8.71 -5.52
N ARG A 189 0.56 8.83 -5.53
CA ARG A 189 -0.27 8.64 -4.33
C ARG A 189 -0.05 7.27 -3.69
N ILE A 190 0.03 6.20 -4.48
CA ILE A 190 0.32 4.86 -3.98
C ILE A 190 1.71 4.76 -3.34
N VAL A 191 2.73 5.32 -3.99
CA VAL A 191 4.09 5.26 -3.45
C VAL A 191 4.20 6.11 -2.18
N ASP A 192 3.57 7.28 -2.15
CA ASP A 192 3.64 8.22 -1.03
C ASP A 192 2.78 7.78 0.17
N CYS A 193 1.68 7.02 -0.05
CA CYS A 193 0.82 6.53 1.05
C CYS A 193 1.44 5.39 1.85
N ILE A 194 2.46 4.72 1.31
CA ILE A 194 3.20 3.68 2.03
C ILE A 194 4.17 4.39 2.95
N THR A 195 3.69 4.84 4.12
CA THR A 195 4.46 5.60 5.11
C THR A 195 5.13 4.65 6.11
N GLY A 196 6.31 5.03 6.63
CA GLY A 196 7.03 4.24 7.64
C GLY A 196 8.53 4.05 7.36
N THR A 197 9.23 3.54 8.38
CA THR A 197 10.70 3.44 8.42
C THR A 197 11.23 2.01 8.42
N ASN A 198 10.36 1.00 8.58
CA ASN A 198 10.70 -0.41 8.54
C ASN A 198 11.29 -0.80 7.17
N TYR A 199 12.27 -1.72 7.17
CA TYR A 199 12.86 -2.28 5.95
C TYR A 199 11.80 -2.74 4.94
N ARG A 200 10.77 -3.47 5.39
CA ARG A 200 9.72 -4.01 4.52
C ARG A 200 8.94 -2.91 3.82
N ILE A 201 8.49 -1.90 4.56
CA ILE A 201 7.77 -0.73 4.02
C ILE A 201 8.63 0.01 2.99
N LYS A 202 9.91 0.26 3.33
CA LYS A 202 10.89 0.90 2.44
C LYS A 202 11.13 0.09 1.17
N PHE A 203 11.21 -1.23 1.30
CA PHE A 203 11.38 -2.16 0.19
C PHE A 203 10.16 -2.13 -0.73
N LEU A 204 8.94 -2.23 -0.19
CA LEU A 204 7.69 -2.12 -0.96
C LEU A 204 7.60 -0.80 -1.72
N ARG A 205 7.88 0.33 -1.05
CA ARG A 205 7.89 1.65 -1.69
C ARG A 205 8.89 1.71 -2.86
N SER A 206 10.09 1.16 -2.68
CA SER A 206 11.12 1.09 -3.72
C SER A 206 10.69 0.17 -4.88
N GLN A 207 10.09 -0.99 -4.59
CA GLN A 207 9.62 -1.93 -5.61
C GLN A 207 8.46 -1.38 -6.43
N LEU A 208 7.49 -0.71 -5.82
CA LEU A 208 6.41 -0.05 -6.56
C LEU A 208 6.95 0.99 -7.54
N ALA A 209 7.86 1.85 -7.07
CA ALA A 209 8.51 2.82 -7.93
C ALA A 209 9.28 2.16 -9.10
N LEU A 210 9.96 1.04 -8.84
CA LEU A 210 10.65 0.26 -9.87
C LEU A 210 9.69 -0.29 -10.92
N GLN A 211 8.57 -0.89 -10.49
CA GLN A 211 7.60 -1.51 -11.40
C GLN A 211 6.86 -0.47 -12.25
N PHE A 212 6.48 0.67 -11.65
CA PHE A 212 5.95 1.79 -12.41
C PHE A 212 6.94 2.26 -13.48
N LEU A 213 8.17 2.59 -13.11
CA LEU A 213 9.19 3.04 -14.07
C LEU A 213 9.47 2.00 -15.17
N LYS A 214 9.52 0.71 -14.81
CA LYS A 214 9.68 -0.40 -15.75
C LYS A 214 8.61 -0.37 -16.84
N ILE A 215 7.34 -0.27 -16.45
CA ILE A 215 6.19 -0.24 -17.37
C ILE A 215 6.23 1.03 -18.23
N SER A 216 6.52 2.18 -17.62
CA SER A 216 6.58 3.47 -18.33
C SER A 216 7.59 3.50 -19.47
N PHE A 217 8.72 2.83 -19.28
CA PHE A 217 9.79 2.77 -20.29
C PHE A 217 9.71 1.50 -21.17
N GLY A 218 8.62 0.73 -21.08
CA GLY A 218 8.41 -0.47 -21.91
C GLY A 218 9.47 -1.56 -21.70
N LEU A 219 10.05 -1.65 -20.49
CA LEU A 219 11.11 -2.60 -20.20
C LEU A 219 10.54 -3.97 -19.83
N LYS A 220 11.07 -5.04 -20.44
CA LYS A 220 10.70 -6.42 -20.10
C LYS A 220 11.19 -6.83 -18.71
N VAL A 221 12.37 -6.37 -18.31
CA VAL A 221 13.01 -6.70 -17.04
C VAL A 221 13.34 -5.41 -16.30
N ALA A 222 13.01 -5.37 -15.01
CA ALA A 222 13.36 -4.27 -14.15
C ALA A 222 14.89 -4.14 -14.03
N ASN A 223 15.45 -3.07 -14.57
CA ASN A 223 16.88 -2.77 -14.49
C ASN A 223 17.08 -1.29 -14.21
N VAL A 224 17.58 -0.97 -13.02
CA VAL A 224 17.73 0.40 -12.53
C VAL A 224 18.69 1.23 -13.37
N GLU A 225 19.76 0.64 -13.90
CA GLU A 225 20.71 1.37 -14.76
C GLU A 225 20.08 1.74 -16.10
N LYS A 226 19.32 0.82 -16.70
CA LYS A 226 18.57 1.10 -17.95
C LYS A 226 17.51 2.18 -17.71
N ILE A 227 16.75 2.08 -16.63
CA ILE A 227 15.75 3.10 -16.24
C ILE A 227 16.41 4.46 -16.02
N LEU A 228 17.51 4.50 -15.25
CA LEU A 228 18.27 5.71 -15.00
C LEU A 228 18.75 6.33 -16.31
N LYS A 229 19.32 5.52 -17.21
CA LYS A 229 19.72 5.99 -18.54
C LYS A 229 18.55 6.62 -19.29
N SER A 230 17.40 5.94 -19.36
CA SER A 230 16.20 6.45 -20.03
C SER A 230 15.69 7.77 -19.44
N VAL A 231 15.70 7.92 -18.11
CA VAL A 231 15.31 9.17 -17.45
C VAL A 231 16.32 10.28 -17.75
N THR A 232 17.63 9.98 -17.63
CA THR A 232 18.68 10.99 -17.83
C THR A 232 18.83 11.48 -19.27
N THR A 233 18.32 10.74 -20.26
CA THR A 233 18.30 11.17 -21.67
C THR A 233 17.21 12.20 -22.00
N ILE A 234 16.27 12.46 -21.07
CA ILE A 234 15.20 13.44 -21.29
C ILE A 234 15.80 14.86 -21.36
N ASN A 235 15.65 15.52 -22.50
CA ASN A 235 16.15 16.89 -22.69
C ASN A 235 15.11 17.92 -22.22
N VAL A 236 15.37 18.57 -21.08
CA VAL A 236 14.48 19.59 -20.50
C VAL A 236 14.38 20.89 -21.33
N LYS A 237 15.35 21.12 -22.23
CA LYS A 237 15.34 22.28 -23.14
C LYS A 237 14.51 22.03 -24.39
N ASP A 238 14.20 20.78 -24.70
CA ASP A 238 13.35 20.45 -25.83
C ASP A 238 11.96 21.04 -25.62
N LYS A 239 11.40 21.66 -26.66
CA LYS A 239 10.08 22.31 -26.61
C LYS A 239 8.97 21.29 -26.34
N GLU A 240 9.12 20.08 -26.87
CA GLU A 240 8.18 18.97 -26.73
C GLU A 240 8.38 18.15 -25.44
N CYS A 241 9.26 18.59 -24.53
CA CYS A 241 9.47 17.91 -23.26
C CYS A 241 8.19 17.89 -22.42
N ASN A 242 7.67 16.69 -22.14
CA ASN A 242 6.53 16.50 -21.26
C ASN A 242 6.96 16.57 -19.78
N PHE A 243 6.85 17.75 -19.18
CA PHE A 243 7.19 17.96 -17.77
C PHE A 243 6.26 17.25 -16.78
N PHE A 244 5.03 16.91 -17.17
CA PHE A 244 4.16 16.13 -16.31
C PHE A 244 4.72 14.72 -16.13
N SER A 245 5.05 14.03 -17.22
CA SER A 245 5.70 12.72 -17.17
C SER A 245 7.05 12.80 -16.47
N LEU A 246 7.86 13.83 -16.77
CA LEU A 246 9.14 14.04 -16.07
C LEU A 246 8.95 14.23 -14.56
N TYR A 247 7.93 14.97 -14.12
CA TYR A 247 7.61 15.13 -12.70
C TYR A 247 7.33 13.79 -12.03
N VAL A 248 6.51 12.94 -12.66
CA VAL A 248 6.22 11.59 -12.17
C VAL A 248 7.52 10.77 -12.10
N TYR A 249 8.33 10.77 -13.15
CA TYR A 249 9.59 10.02 -13.19
C TYR A 249 10.56 10.46 -12.10
N ILE A 250 10.71 11.77 -11.86
CA ILE A 250 11.67 12.22 -10.83
C ILE A 250 11.25 11.81 -9.42
N VAL A 251 9.94 11.80 -9.13
CA VAL A 251 9.43 11.39 -7.83
C VAL A 251 9.56 9.87 -7.65
N LEU A 252 9.20 9.08 -8.66
CA LEU A 252 9.36 7.63 -8.62
C LEU A 252 10.84 7.25 -8.52
N MET A 253 11.71 7.84 -9.33
CA MET A 253 13.14 7.52 -9.33
C MET A 253 13.79 7.87 -7.99
N ASN A 254 13.38 8.99 -7.37
CA ASN A 254 13.86 9.34 -6.05
C ASN A 254 13.39 8.34 -4.98
N ASN A 255 12.13 7.89 -5.04
CA ASN A 255 11.61 6.85 -4.15
C ASN A 255 12.32 5.51 -4.38
N LEU A 256 12.59 5.11 -5.63
CA LEU A 256 13.35 3.90 -5.96
C LEU A 256 14.74 3.91 -5.30
N LEU A 257 15.50 4.98 -5.50
CA LEU A 257 16.89 5.06 -5.07
C LEU A 257 17.10 5.31 -3.58
N PHE A 258 16.17 6.00 -2.91
CA PHE A 258 16.39 6.49 -1.54
C PHE A 258 15.38 6.01 -0.50
N SER A 259 14.36 5.23 -0.87
CA SER A 259 13.47 4.62 0.12
C SER A 259 14.16 3.48 0.86
N SER A 260 14.90 2.63 0.16
CA SER A 260 15.66 1.51 0.72
C SER A 260 17.16 1.79 0.70
N ASP A 261 17.92 1.07 1.52
CA ASP A 261 19.39 1.19 1.58
C ASP A 261 20.10 0.45 0.42
N ALA A 262 19.34 -0.21 -0.48
CA ALA A 262 19.87 -1.06 -1.55
C ALA A 262 20.80 -0.35 -2.56
N PHE A 263 20.73 0.99 -2.63
CA PHE A 263 21.53 1.80 -3.55
C PHE A 263 22.55 2.69 -2.84
N ARG A 264 22.65 2.64 -1.50
CA ARG A 264 23.49 3.54 -0.69
C ARG A 264 24.95 3.59 -1.18
N ASP A 265 25.51 2.42 -1.47
CA ASP A 265 26.92 2.29 -1.88
C ASP A 265 27.12 2.30 -3.41
N LYS A 266 26.04 2.42 -4.18
CA LYS A 266 26.09 2.49 -5.65
C LYS A 266 26.33 3.92 -6.12
N HIS A 267 27.51 4.45 -5.78
CA HIS A 267 27.88 5.85 -6.01
C HIS A 267 27.72 6.30 -7.47
N ALA A 268 28.01 5.45 -8.45
CA ALA A 268 27.84 5.79 -9.87
C ALA A 268 26.38 6.12 -10.23
N ILE A 269 25.43 5.29 -9.76
CA ILE A 269 23.98 5.48 -9.97
C ILE A 269 23.53 6.76 -9.25
N ILE A 270 23.92 6.93 -7.99
CA ILE A 270 23.55 8.11 -7.19
C ILE A 270 24.09 9.40 -7.82
N ASN A 271 25.34 9.40 -8.29
CA ASN A 271 25.97 10.58 -8.87
C ASN A 271 25.34 10.95 -10.21
N SER A 272 25.05 9.96 -11.06
CA SER A 272 24.32 10.18 -12.32
C SER A 272 22.93 10.76 -12.06
N TRP A 273 22.21 10.23 -11.07
CA TRP A 273 20.92 10.76 -10.66
C TRP A 273 20.99 12.20 -10.15
N ARG A 274 21.94 12.51 -9.26
CA ARG A 274 22.17 13.86 -8.73
C ARG A 274 22.52 14.85 -9.84
N ASN A 275 23.31 14.44 -10.82
CA ASN A 275 23.64 15.30 -11.96
C ASN A 275 22.40 15.62 -12.80
N PHE A 276 21.52 14.64 -13.04
CA PHE A 276 20.27 14.86 -13.74
C PHE A 276 19.31 15.79 -12.98
N LEU A 277 19.19 15.61 -11.66
CA LEU A 277 18.42 16.54 -10.83
C LEU A 277 19.00 17.97 -10.90
N ARG A 278 20.33 18.12 -10.93
CA ARG A 278 20.99 19.42 -11.11
C ARG A 278 20.58 20.05 -12.44
N ILE A 279 20.62 19.29 -13.54
CA ILE A 279 20.16 19.72 -14.87
C ILE A 279 18.70 20.20 -14.81
N CYS A 280 17.79 19.43 -14.21
CA CYS A 280 16.39 19.83 -14.06
C CYS A 280 16.24 21.12 -13.26
N SER A 281 17.01 21.28 -12.17
CA SER A 281 16.91 22.46 -11.31
C SER A 281 17.50 23.73 -11.93
N THR A 282 18.52 23.62 -12.78
CA THR A 282 19.25 24.79 -13.33
C THR A 282 18.88 25.15 -14.76
N GLN A 283 18.50 24.16 -15.59
CA GLN A 283 18.24 24.39 -17.01
C GLN A 283 16.76 24.69 -17.31
N ILE A 284 15.85 24.40 -16.38
CA ILE A 284 14.45 24.85 -16.48
C ILE A 284 14.40 26.29 -15.95
N GLY A 285 14.21 27.25 -16.86
CA GLY A 285 14.18 28.68 -16.53
C GLY A 285 13.05 29.06 -15.59
N CYS A 286 13.22 30.14 -14.83
CA CYS A 286 12.14 30.68 -14.00
C CYS A 286 10.96 31.27 -14.77
N THR A 287 11.20 31.60 -16.04
CA THR A 287 10.22 32.08 -17.00
C THR A 287 9.67 30.94 -17.88
N ASP A 288 9.98 29.68 -17.57
CA ASP A 288 9.41 28.55 -18.29
C ASP A 288 7.98 28.28 -17.79
N TRP A 289 7.01 28.79 -18.55
CA TRP A 289 5.58 28.71 -18.23
C TRP A 289 4.92 27.41 -18.71
N ARG A 290 5.68 26.45 -19.26
CA ARG A 290 5.15 25.15 -19.65
C ARG A 290 4.56 24.44 -18.43
N LEU A 291 3.45 23.74 -18.64
CA LEU A 291 2.74 23.03 -17.57
C LEU A 291 3.72 22.10 -16.82
N TYR A 292 3.72 22.14 -15.48
CA TYR A 292 4.63 21.37 -14.60
C TYR A 292 6.12 21.75 -14.61
N ALA A 293 6.61 22.62 -15.50
CA ALA A 293 8.04 22.97 -15.55
C ALA A 293 8.57 23.51 -14.20
N SER A 294 7.84 24.46 -13.60
CA SER A 294 8.17 25.00 -12.28
C SER A 294 8.12 23.94 -11.16
N LYS A 295 7.18 22.99 -11.22
CA LYS A 295 7.06 21.87 -10.27
C LYS A 295 8.26 20.94 -10.36
N VAL A 296 8.68 20.56 -11.57
CA VAL A 296 9.87 19.72 -11.80
C VAL A 296 11.12 20.40 -11.26
N ARG A 297 11.34 21.67 -11.62
CA ARG A 297 12.49 22.45 -11.15
C ARG A 297 12.57 22.52 -9.63
N ASN A 298 11.46 22.88 -8.98
CA ASN A 298 11.39 23.02 -7.53
C ASN A 298 11.57 21.67 -6.83
N LYS A 299 10.94 20.61 -7.34
CA LYS A 299 11.05 19.25 -6.77
C LYS A 299 12.46 18.68 -6.92
N ALA A 300 13.11 18.92 -8.06
CA ALA A 300 14.50 18.53 -8.28
C ALA A 300 15.46 19.24 -7.33
N SER A 301 15.27 20.56 -7.14
CA SER A 301 16.03 21.34 -6.15
C SER A 301 15.85 20.80 -4.73
N TYR A 302 14.60 20.51 -4.33
CA TYR A 302 14.29 19.90 -3.03
C TYR A 302 14.99 18.55 -2.83
N PHE A 303 14.96 17.67 -3.83
CA PHE A 303 15.64 16.37 -3.75
C PHE A 303 17.16 16.49 -3.65
N LEU A 304 17.78 17.45 -4.34
CA LEU A 304 19.21 17.73 -4.20
C LEU A 304 19.58 18.16 -2.77
N GLN A 305 18.79 19.05 -2.17
CA GLN A 305 19.01 19.51 -0.80
C GLN A 305 18.84 18.39 0.22
N GLY A 306 17.77 17.58 0.10
CA GLY A 306 17.52 16.44 0.99
C GLY A 306 18.60 15.36 0.91
N ALA A 307 19.20 15.15 -0.26
CA ALA A 307 20.29 14.21 -0.44
C ALA A 307 21.61 14.67 0.20
N ILE A 308 21.80 15.99 0.35
CA ILE A 308 22.97 16.60 1.01
C ILE A 308 22.85 16.45 2.53
N LEU A 309 21.67 16.71 3.10
CA LEU A 309 21.43 16.56 4.54
C LEU A 309 21.63 15.11 5.03
N LYS A 310 21.20 14.11 4.24
CA LYS A 310 21.42 12.70 4.57
C LYS A 310 22.89 12.26 4.52
N SER A 311 23.73 12.86 3.66
CA SER A 311 25.17 12.56 3.65
C SER A 311 25.89 13.14 4.87
N TYR A 312 25.46 14.28 5.40
CA TYR A 312 26.04 14.85 6.63
C TYR A 312 25.67 14.05 7.89
N ALA A 313 24.47 13.49 7.96
CA ALA A 313 24.06 12.63 9.06
C ALA A 313 24.81 11.29 9.08
N GLY A 314 25.21 10.76 7.92
CA GLY A 314 26.02 9.55 7.81
C GLY A 314 27.50 9.73 8.18
N SER A 315 28.03 10.96 8.11
CA SER A 315 29.41 11.29 8.54
C SER A 315 29.53 11.62 10.03
N ALA A 316 28.41 11.71 10.76
CA ALA A 316 28.38 12.04 12.18
C ALA A 316 28.29 10.79 13.08
N SER A 317 28.87 9.66 12.68
CA SER A 317 29.19 8.58 13.62
C SER A 317 30.39 9.04 14.46
N ILE A 318 30.08 9.69 15.58
CA ILE A 318 31.04 10.10 16.60
C ILE A 318 31.81 8.86 17.07
N SER A 319 33.12 8.88 16.87
CA SER A 319 34.07 8.00 17.52
C SER A 319 33.99 8.22 19.03
N VAL A 320 33.39 7.29 19.75
CA VAL A 320 33.55 7.20 21.21
C VAL A 320 34.73 6.27 21.44
N GLN A 321 35.87 6.86 21.81
CA GLN A 321 36.89 6.19 22.60
C GLN A 321 36.38 5.99 24.03
#